data_AF-A0A839GM21-F1
#
_entry.id   AF-A0A839GM21-F1
#
_cell.length_a   1.000
_cell.length_b   1.000
_cell.length_c   1.000
_cell.angle_alpha   90.00
_cell.angle_beta   90.00
_cell.angle_gamma   90.00
#
_symmetry.space_group_name_H-M   'P 1'
#
loop_
_entity.id
_entity.type
_entity.pdbx_description
1 polymer ?
#
loop_
_entity_poly.entity_id
_entity_poly.type
_entity_poly.pdbx_seq_one_letter_code
_entity_poly.pdbx_strand_id
1 'polypeptide(L)'
;MSEEKLRYSQEELNEFQEIILEKLQNARKEVAFIKETLSRRNDAGTDNTASTAKVLEDGADTAEKESLNQLASRQLKFIQQLENALIRIKNGSYGVCIKTGRLIPKERLKAVPHTQHTIEAKMMRND
;
A
#
# COMPACT_ATOMS: atom_id res chain seq x y z
N MET A 1 35.42 8.71 -13.41
CA MET A 1 34.61 9.69 -12.69
C MET A 1 33.17 9.36 -13.01
N SER A 2 32.52 8.54 -12.17
CA SER A 2 31.14 8.15 -12.40
C SER A 2 30.27 9.35 -12.03
N GLU A 3 29.62 9.98 -13.00
CA GLU A 3 28.62 11.01 -12.75
C GLU A 3 27.59 10.45 -11.77
N GLU A 4 27.59 10.94 -10.53
CA GLU A 4 26.59 10.58 -9.53
C GLU A 4 25.24 11.05 -10.06
N LYS A 5 24.47 10.15 -10.67
CA LYS A 5 23.10 10.43 -11.11
C LYS A 5 22.26 10.75 -9.87
N LEU A 6 21.99 12.04 -9.68
CA LEU A 6 21.16 12.54 -8.59
C LEU A 6 19.65 12.32 -8.83
N ARG A 7 19.25 11.98 -10.07
CA ARG A 7 17.85 11.75 -10.46
C ARG A 7 17.73 10.76 -11.62
N TYR A 8 16.55 10.16 -11.76
CA TYR A 8 16.17 9.33 -12.90
C TYR A 8 15.82 10.18 -14.13
N SER A 9 16.02 9.62 -15.32
CA SER A 9 15.59 10.21 -16.59
C SER A 9 14.07 10.12 -16.75
N GLN A 10 13.52 10.92 -17.66
CA GLN A 10 12.07 10.91 -17.94
C GLN A 10 11.58 9.53 -18.41
N GLU A 11 12.40 8.81 -19.16
CA GLU A 11 12.10 7.45 -19.65
C GLU A 11 12.03 6.46 -18.49
N GLU A 12 12.99 6.52 -17.57
CA GLU A 12 13.00 5.68 -16.36
C GLU A 12 11.80 6.00 -15.46
N LEU A 13 11.46 7.27 -15.32
CA LEU A 13 10.30 7.74 -14.56
C LEU A 13 8.98 7.26 -15.16
N ASN A 14 8.85 7.21 -16.49
CA ASN A 14 7.67 6.67 -17.17
C ASN A 14 7.52 5.16 -16.90
N GLU A 15 8.61 4.38 -16.94
CA GLU A 15 8.57 2.95 -16.60
C GLU A 15 8.04 2.74 -15.16
N PHE A 16 8.52 3.53 -14.20
CA PHE A 16 8.02 3.47 -12.82
C PHE A 16 6.56 3.92 -12.70
N GLN A 17 6.13 4.90 -13.50
CA GLN A 17 4.76 5.38 -13.51
C GLN A 17 3.79 4.27 -13.89
N GLU A 18 4.08 3.50 -14.94
CA GLU A 18 3.24 2.39 -15.39
C GLU A 18 3.11 1.32 -14.31
N ILE A 19 4.22 0.94 -13.67
CA ILE A 19 4.24 -0.04 -12.56
C ILE A 19 3.39 0.46 -11.38
N ILE A 20 3.47 1.76 -11.05
CA ILE A 20 2.69 2.34 -9.96
C ILE A 20 1.21 2.38 -10.30
N LEU A 21 0.84 2.72 -11.53
CA LEU A 21 -0.56 2.75 -11.97
C LEU A 21 -1.20 1.37 -11.92
N GLU A 22 -0.49 0.33 -12.37
CA GLU A 22 -0.95 -1.06 -12.29
C GLU A 22 -1.20 -1.46 -10.82
N LYS A 23 -0.22 -1.21 -9.94
CA LYS A 23 -0.36 -1.52 -8.50
C LYS A 23 -1.46 -0.71 -7.84
N LEU A 24 -1.67 0.55 -8.24
CA LEU A 24 -2.74 1.40 -7.74
C LEU A 24 -4.11 0.84 -8.10
N GLN A 25 -4.29 0.39 -9.35
CA GLN A 25 -5.52 -0.25 -9.79
C GLN A 25 -5.80 -1.53 -8.99
N ASN A 26 -4.79 -2.39 -8.82
CA ASN A 26 -4.93 -3.62 -8.04
C ASN A 26 -5.28 -3.33 -6.57
N ALA A 27 -4.59 -2.36 -5.96
CA ALA A 27 -4.87 -1.98 -4.57
C ALA A 27 -6.29 -1.42 -4.38
N ARG A 28 -6.79 -0.63 -5.35
CA ARG A 28 -8.17 -0.12 -5.33
C ARG A 28 -9.21 -1.24 -5.46
N LYS A 29 -8.97 -2.22 -6.33
CA LYS A 29 -9.82 -3.42 -6.45
C LYS A 29 -9.87 -4.20 -5.14
N GLU A 30 -8.73 -4.38 -4.49
CA GLU A 30 -8.64 -5.10 -3.23
C GLU A 30 -9.40 -4.39 -2.09
N VAL A 31 -9.25 -3.06 -1.97
CA VAL A 31 -10.06 -2.28 -1.01
C VAL A 31 -11.55 -2.40 -1.30
N ALA A 32 -11.96 -2.35 -2.57
CA ALA A 32 -13.36 -2.49 -2.95
C ALA A 32 -13.92 -3.87 -2.55
N PHE A 33 -13.14 -4.93 -2.78
CA PHE A 33 -13.49 -6.30 -2.39
C PHE A 33 -13.62 -6.46 -0.86
N ILE A 34 -12.67 -5.91 -0.09
CA ILE A 34 -12.71 -5.95 1.37
C ILE A 34 -13.95 -5.19 1.90
N LYS A 35 -14.23 -4.01 1.33
CA LYS A 35 -15.42 -3.22 1.67
C LYS A 35 -16.72 -3.96 1.37
N GLU A 36 -16.82 -4.57 0.19
CA GLU A 36 -18.00 -5.36 -0.18
C GLU A 36 -18.20 -6.53 0.79
N THR A 37 -17.12 -7.24 1.15
CA THR A 37 -17.15 -8.34 2.11
C THR A 37 -17.65 -7.89 3.49
N LEU A 38 -17.16 -6.73 3.97
CA LEU A 38 -17.63 -6.13 5.22
C LEU A 38 -19.11 -5.72 5.16
N SER A 39 -19.56 -5.14 4.04
CA SER A 39 -20.95 -4.74 3.85
C SER A 39 -21.92 -5.93 3.81
N ARG A 40 -21.59 -7.01 3.09
CA ARG A 40 -22.43 -8.22 3.00
C ARG A 40 -22.59 -8.92 4.36
N ARG A 41 -21.53 -8.97 5.17
CA ARG A 41 -21.62 -9.53 6.54
C ARG A 41 -22.42 -8.69 7.51
N ASN A 42 -22.55 -7.39 7.25
CA ASN A 42 -23.40 -6.56 8.08
C ASN A 42 -24.90 -6.83 7.83
N ASP A 43 -25.24 -7.34 6.65
CA ASP A 43 -26.60 -7.69 6.23
C ASP A 43 -27.03 -9.09 6.69
N ALA A 44 -26.08 -10.03 6.85
CA ALA A 44 -26.33 -11.41 7.29
C ALA A 44 -26.81 -11.57 8.76
N GLY A 45 -26.96 -10.47 9.51
CA GLY A 45 -27.32 -10.48 10.93
C GLY A 45 -28.82 -10.52 11.25
N THR A 46 -29.71 -10.63 10.26
CA THR A 46 -31.16 -10.44 10.48
C THR A 46 -32.00 -11.72 10.56
N ASP A 47 -31.44 -12.92 10.34
CA ASP A 47 -32.22 -14.15 10.38
C ASP A 47 -32.21 -14.83 11.77
N ASN A 48 -33.42 -15.04 12.28
CA ASN A 48 -33.72 -15.33 13.68
C ASN A 48 -33.71 -16.84 13.95
N THR A 49 -32.62 -17.43 14.46
CA THR A 49 -32.70 -18.72 15.16
C THR A 49 -31.47 -19.04 16.02
N ALA A 50 -31.71 -19.48 17.28
CA ALA A 50 -30.78 -20.13 18.23
C ALA A 50 -29.78 -19.27 19.07
N SER A 51 -30.28 -18.70 20.17
CA SER A 51 -29.59 -17.84 21.17
C SER A 51 -28.50 -18.47 22.06
N THR A 52 -27.88 -19.62 21.72
CA THR A 52 -26.76 -20.21 22.50
C THR A 52 -25.48 -20.43 21.68
N ALA A 53 -25.59 -20.70 20.37
CA ALA A 53 -24.44 -20.69 19.47
C ALA A 53 -23.97 -19.26 19.13
N LYS A 54 -24.90 -18.30 19.20
CA LYS A 54 -24.71 -16.89 18.81
C LYS A 54 -23.59 -16.16 19.56
N VAL A 55 -23.32 -16.48 20.83
CA VAL A 55 -22.34 -15.73 21.64
C VAL A 55 -20.89 -16.14 21.30
N LEU A 56 -20.65 -17.40 20.92
CA LEU A 56 -19.32 -17.85 20.49
C LEU A 56 -19.03 -17.43 19.04
N GLU A 57 -20.05 -17.44 18.19
CA GLU A 57 -19.96 -17.03 16.77
C GLU A 57 -19.76 -15.51 16.62
N ASP A 58 -20.45 -14.70 17.44
CA ASP A 58 -20.32 -13.24 17.44
C ASP A 58 -18.90 -12.74 17.79
N GLY A 59 -18.17 -13.50 18.64
CA GLY A 59 -16.76 -13.22 18.94
C GLY A 59 -15.82 -13.48 17.75
N ALA A 60 -16.06 -14.55 16.99
CA ALA A 60 -15.28 -14.89 15.80
C ALA A 60 -15.55 -13.92 14.64
N ASP A 61 -16.82 -13.57 14.41
CA ASP A 61 -17.23 -12.58 13.41
C ASP A 61 -16.69 -11.18 13.72
N THR A 62 -16.65 -10.79 14.99
CA THR A 62 -16.10 -9.50 15.41
C THR A 62 -14.59 -9.43 15.18
N ALA A 63 -13.85 -10.48 15.55
CA ALA A 63 -12.40 -10.55 15.31
C ALA A 63 -12.05 -10.50 13.81
N GLU A 64 -12.84 -11.19 12.97
CA GLU A 64 -12.64 -11.18 11.53
C GLU A 64 -12.97 -9.82 10.89
N LYS A 65 -14.06 -9.18 11.32
CA LYS A 65 -14.38 -7.79 10.92
C LYS A 65 -13.27 -6.83 11.30
N GLU A 66 -12.71 -6.94 12.50
CA GLU A 66 -11.59 -6.10 12.92
C GLU A 66 -10.36 -6.32 12.02
N SER A 67 -10.02 -7.59 11.76
CA SER A 67 -8.91 -7.96 10.86
C SER A 67 -9.08 -7.37 9.46
N LEU A 68 -10.28 -7.49 8.88
CA LEU A 68 -10.61 -6.90 7.57
C LEU A 68 -10.55 -5.37 7.58
N ASN A 69 -11.01 -4.72 8.64
CA ASN A 69 -10.89 -3.26 8.79
C ASN A 69 -9.41 -2.82 8.88
N GLN A 70 -8.58 -3.55 9.63
CA GLN A 70 -7.15 -3.30 9.69
C GLN A 70 -6.49 -3.48 8.31
N LEU A 71 -6.86 -4.54 7.58
CA LEU A 71 -6.37 -4.80 6.23
C LEU A 71 -6.75 -3.66 5.26
N ALA A 72 -8.03 -3.25 5.25
CA ALA A 72 -8.52 -2.12 4.46
C ALA A 72 -7.76 -0.82 4.78
N SER A 73 -7.52 -0.56 6.07
CA SER A 73 -6.77 0.62 6.53
C SER A 73 -5.32 0.63 6.03
N ARG A 74 -4.66 -0.53 6.05
CA ARG A 74 -3.29 -0.68 5.49
C ARG A 74 -3.29 -0.46 3.98
N GLN A 75 -4.28 -1.00 3.28
CA GLN A 75 -4.38 -0.89 1.83
C GLN A 75 -4.69 0.56 1.38
N LEU A 76 -5.53 1.28 2.12
CA LEU A 76 -5.76 2.72 1.90
C LEU A 76 -4.47 3.54 2.07
N LYS A 77 -3.68 3.27 3.13
CA LYS A 77 -2.36 3.89 3.30
C LYS A 77 -1.41 3.54 2.16
N PHE A 78 -1.47 2.32 1.64
CA PHE A 78 -0.66 1.92 0.49
C PHE A 78 -1.05 2.68 -0.78
N ILE A 79 -2.35 2.83 -1.07
CA ILE A 79 -2.89 3.64 -2.17
C ILE A 79 -2.38 5.08 -2.08
N GLN A 80 -2.51 5.71 -0.91
CA GLN A 80 -2.02 7.09 -0.72
C GLN A 80 -0.51 7.21 -0.98
N GLN A 81 0.29 6.22 -0.58
CA GLN A 81 1.73 6.23 -0.84
C GLN A 81 2.06 6.09 -2.33
N LEU A 82 1.29 5.30 -3.08
CA LEU A 82 1.41 5.18 -4.53
C LEU A 82 1.00 6.48 -5.24
N GLU A 83 -0.08 7.14 -4.82
CA GLU A 83 -0.48 8.45 -5.36
C GLU A 83 0.60 9.52 -5.10
N ASN A 84 1.17 9.53 -3.90
CA ASN A 84 2.32 10.38 -3.58
C ASN A 84 3.58 10.02 -4.38
N ALA A 85 3.75 8.77 -4.79
CA ALA A 85 4.83 8.39 -5.70
C ALA A 85 4.63 8.96 -7.11
N LEU A 86 3.39 8.94 -7.63
CA LEU A 86 3.06 9.57 -8.92
C LEU A 86 3.32 11.08 -8.91
N ILE A 87 2.98 11.77 -7.82
CA ILE A 87 3.28 13.21 -7.66
C ILE A 87 4.80 13.45 -7.72
N ARG A 88 5.60 12.62 -7.05
CA ARG A 88 7.07 12.71 -7.08
C ARG A 88 7.64 12.43 -8.48
N ILE A 89 7.03 11.52 -9.24
CA ILE A 89 7.40 11.26 -10.63
C ILE A 89 7.16 12.51 -11.47
N LYS A 90 5.97 13.12 -11.34
CA LYS A 90 5.63 14.36 -12.05
C LYS A 90 6.59 15.51 -11.73
N ASN A 91 7.06 15.58 -10.48
CA ASN A 91 8.03 16.59 -10.03
C ASN A 91 9.50 16.21 -10.32
N GLY A 92 9.77 15.01 -10.85
CA GLY A 92 11.13 14.53 -11.12
C GLY A 92 11.98 14.20 -9.88
N SER A 93 11.37 14.13 -8.69
CA SER A 93 12.05 13.81 -7.42
C SER A 93 11.88 12.35 -7.00
N TYR A 94 11.19 11.55 -7.81
CA TYR A 94 11.01 10.12 -7.56
C TYR A 94 12.34 9.37 -7.61
N GLY A 95 12.50 8.43 -6.68
CA GLY A 95 13.72 7.64 -6.57
C GLY A 95 14.88 8.34 -5.87
N VAL A 96 14.69 9.55 -5.33
CA VAL A 96 15.66 10.21 -4.44
C VAL A 96 15.29 9.95 -2.99
N CYS A 97 16.26 9.50 -2.18
CA CYS A 97 16.04 9.23 -0.78
C CYS A 97 15.85 10.53 0.01
N ILE A 98 14.76 10.62 0.78
CA ILE A 98 14.45 11.81 1.58
C ILE A 98 15.49 12.04 2.69
N LYS A 99 16.05 10.96 3.26
CA LYS A 99 17.05 11.06 4.34
C LYS A 99 18.46 11.37 3.84
N THR A 100 18.90 10.68 2.79
CA THR A 100 20.31 10.73 2.37
C THR A 100 20.53 11.56 1.11
N GLY A 101 19.47 11.96 0.40
CA GLY A 101 19.57 12.63 -0.90
C GLY A 101 20.11 11.75 -2.03
N ARG A 102 20.42 10.48 -1.76
CA ARG A 102 20.99 9.54 -2.74
C ARG A 102 19.91 8.86 -3.58
N LEU A 103 20.30 8.43 -4.78
CA LEU A 103 19.42 7.66 -5.66
C LEU A 103 19.12 6.27 -5.05
N ILE A 104 17.84 5.93 -4.97
CA ILE A 104 17.35 4.61 -4.55
C ILE A 104 17.51 3.68 -5.75
N PRO A 105 18.14 2.50 -5.61
CA PRO A 105 18.39 1.60 -6.73
C PRO A 105 17.11 1.17 -7.46
N LYS A 106 17.17 1.04 -8.79
CA LYS A 106 16.02 0.72 -9.64
C LYS A 106 15.33 -0.57 -9.23
N GLU A 107 16.09 -1.62 -8.97
CA GLU A 107 15.58 -2.93 -8.56
C GLU A 107 14.70 -2.82 -7.31
N ARG A 108 15.09 -1.94 -6.37
CA ARG A 108 14.30 -1.66 -5.16
C ARG A 108 13.00 -0.94 -5.48
N LEU A 109 13.01 0.02 -6.39
CA LEU A 109 11.82 0.75 -6.81
C LEU A 109 10.88 -0.14 -7.64
N LYS A 110 11.39 -1.09 -8.42
CA LYS A 110 10.57 -2.11 -9.12
C LYS A 110 9.88 -3.04 -8.12
N ALA A 111 10.59 -3.50 -7.09
CA ALA A 111 10.02 -4.35 -6.05
C ALA A 111 9.04 -3.59 -5.13
N VAL A 112 9.41 -2.37 -4.69
CA VAL A 112 8.71 -1.58 -3.67
C VAL A 112 8.56 -0.13 -4.12
N PRO A 113 7.67 0.18 -5.08
CA PRO A 113 7.62 1.51 -5.72
C PRO A 113 7.10 2.64 -4.82
N HIS A 114 6.50 2.32 -3.69
CA HIS A 114 6.08 3.30 -2.70
C HIS A 114 7.23 3.75 -1.77
N THR A 115 8.36 3.04 -1.76
CA THR A 115 9.48 3.33 -0.85
C THR A 115 10.04 4.73 -1.09
N GLN A 116 10.28 5.46 -0.01
CA GLN A 116 10.90 6.79 -0.06
C GLN A 116 12.33 6.79 0.51
N HIS A 117 12.81 5.62 0.93
CA HIS A 117 14.05 5.44 1.68
C HIS A 117 14.89 4.34 1.03
N THR A 118 16.22 4.50 1.07
CA THR A 118 17.17 3.43 0.73
C THR A 118 17.09 2.29 1.75
N ILE A 119 17.69 1.15 1.40
CA ILE A 119 17.81 0.01 2.31
C ILE A 119 18.55 0.42 3.59
N GLU A 120 19.67 1.16 3.44
CA GLU A 120 20.44 1.73 4.56
C GLU A 120 19.56 2.60 5.48
N ALA A 121 18.80 3.54 4.90
CA ALA A 121 17.92 4.43 5.66
C ALA A 121 16.74 3.71 6.34
N LYS A 122 16.32 2.56 5.80
CA LYS A 122 15.28 1.70 6.40
C LYS A 122 15.85 0.85 7.53
N MET A 123 17.09 0.36 7.42
CA MET A 123 17.77 -0.39 8.49
C MET A 123 17.99 0.48 9.73
N MET A 124 18.34 1.77 9.57
CA MET A 124 18.50 2.72 10.68
C MET A 124 17.20 3.14 11.40
N ARG A 125 16.05 2.58 11.01
CA ARG A 125 14.73 2.92 11.59
C ARG A 125 14.11 1.76 12.37
N ASN A 126 14.82 0.64 12.51
CA ASN A 126 14.37 -0.57 13.18
C ASN A 126 15.06 -0.77 14.56
N ASP A 127 15.51 0.32 15.19
CA ASP A 127 15.93 0.36 16.59
C ASP A 127 14.88 1.14 17.41
#